data_AF-A0A3N5HTI8-F1
#
_entry.id   AF-A0A3N5HTI8-F1
#
_cell.length_a   1.000
_cell.length_b   1.000
_cell.length_c   1.000
_cell.angle_alpha   90.00
_cell.angle_beta   90.00
_cell.angle_gamma   90.00
#
_symmetry.space_group_name_H-M   'P 1'
#
loop_
_entity.id
_entity.type
_entity.pdbx_description
1 polymer ?
#
loop_
_entity_poly.entity_id
_entity_poly.type
_entity_poly.pdbx_seq_one_letter_code
_entity_poly.pdbx_strand_id
1 'polypeptide(L)'
;MKVAHPHITSNPQICGGSPIIEGTRFPVRSVVSYILHHGLSPEELVTRFPHLNLAQIHDALAYYYDNRDEIQQDLDANREQHVRQRP
;
A
#
# COMPACT_ATOMS: atom_id res chain seq x y z
N MET A 1 14.43 0.56 -15.28
CA MET A 1 14.84 1.69 -14.41
C MET A 1 13.72 1.87 -13.41
N LYS A 2 14.02 1.81 -12.10
CA LYS A 2 12.99 2.01 -11.07
C LYS A 2 12.68 3.50 -10.97
N VAL A 3 11.41 3.86 -10.82
CA VAL A 3 11.00 5.26 -10.64
C VAL A 3 11.35 5.70 -9.22
N ALA A 4 11.72 6.96 -9.04
CA ALA A 4 11.87 7.52 -7.70
C ALA A 4 10.47 7.82 -7.15
N HIS A 5 10.14 7.28 -5.98
CA HIS A 5 8.82 7.37 -5.34
C HIS A 5 8.89 8.34 -4.16
N PRO A 6 8.73 9.66 -4.36
CA PRO A 6 8.93 10.67 -3.32
C PRO A 6 7.87 10.61 -2.22
N HIS A 7 6.76 9.91 -2.45
CA HIS A 7 5.68 9.78 -1.47
C HIS A 7 5.70 8.45 -0.73
N ILE A 8 6.64 7.56 -1.02
CA ILE A 8 6.73 6.24 -0.40
C ILE A 8 7.98 6.18 0.48
N THR A 9 7.76 5.87 1.75
CA THR A 9 8.86 5.63 2.69
C THR A 9 8.76 4.19 3.20
N SER A 10 9.90 3.52 3.28
CA SER A 10 10.01 2.21 3.93
C SER A 10 10.95 2.37 5.11
N ASN A 11 10.51 1.91 6.28
CA ASN A 11 11.35 1.87 7.46
C ASN A 11 11.30 0.44 8.03
N PRO A 12 12.44 -0.27 8.12
CA PRO A 12 12.48 -1.63 8.67
C PRO A 12 11.97 -1.73 10.12
N GLN A 13 11.89 -0.61 10.85
CA GLN A 13 11.33 -0.53 12.21
C GLN A 13 9.80 -0.34 12.23
N ILE A 14 9.16 -0.03 11.09
CA ILE A 14 7.73 0.28 10.99
C ILE A 14 7.06 -0.77 10.10
N CYS A 15 5.99 -1.41 10.60
CA CYS A 15 5.28 -2.48 9.88
C CYS A 15 6.18 -3.65 9.41
N GLY A 16 7.32 -3.89 10.06
CA GLY A 16 8.26 -4.94 9.64
C GLY A 16 9.03 -4.62 8.35
N GLY A 17 9.08 -3.35 7.93
CA GLY A 17 9.72 -2.91 6.68
C GLY A 17 8.76 -2.70 5.52
N SER A 18 7.46 -2.98 5.68
CA SER A 18 6.50 -2.73 4.61
C SER A 18 6.47 -1.23 4.25
N PRO A 19 6.49 -0.88 2.95
CA PRO A 19 6.44 0.50 2.52
C PRO A 19 5.10 1.14 2.85
N ILE A 20 5.16 2.39 3.30
CA ILE A 20 4.01 3.22 3.68
C ILE A 20 4.01 4.52 2.88
N ILE A 21 2.83 5.10 2.74
CA ILE A 21 2.70 6.46 2.18
C ILE A 21 3.24 7.46 3.21
N GLU A 22 4.19 8.29 2.79
CA GLU A 22 4.82 9.33 3.60
C GLU A 22 3.78 10.28 4.20
N GLY A 23 3.97 10.62 5.47
CA GLY A 23 3.03 11.46 6.23
C GLY A 23 1.79 10.72 6.71
N THR A 24 1.67 9.42 6.41
CA THR A 24 0.55 8.59 6.84
C THR A 24 1.05 7.30 7.50
N ARG A 25 0.13 6.55 8.11
CA ARG A 25 0.37 5.16 8.53
C ARG A 25 -0.30 4.17 7.58
N PHE A 26 -0.55 4.58 6.34
CA PHE A 26 -1.24 3.78 5.35
C PHE A 26 -0.23 2.96 4.53
N PRO A 27 -0.24 1.62 4.61
CA PRO A 27 0.72 0.81 3.88
C PRO A 27 0.38 0.74 2.39
N VAL A 28 1.41 0.68 1.54
CA VAL A 28 1.26 0.51 0.08
C VAL A 28 0.46 -0.75 -0.25
N ARG A 29 0.69 -1.85 0.48
CA ARG A 29 -0.07 -3.10 0.35
C ARG A 29 -1.59 -2.89 0.47
N SER A 30 -2.03 -1.97 1.33
CA SER A 30 -3.44 -1.69 1.53
C SER A 30 -4.03 -0.99 0.31
N VAL A 31 -3.30 -0.04 -0.28
CA VAL A 31 -3.71 0.61 -1.54
C VAL A 31 -3.89 -0.42 -2.64
N VAL A 32 -2.89 -1.29 -2.81
CA VAL A 32 -2.90 -2.37 -3.81
C VAL A 32 -4.05 -3.35 -3.54
N SER A 33 -4.31 -3.70 -2.29
CA SER A 33 -5.44 -4.55 -1.90
C SER A 33 -6.77 -3.91 -2.30
N TYR A 34 -7.02 -2.67 -1.92
CA TYR A 34 -8.26 -1.98 -2.24
C TYR A 34 -8.48 -1.82 -3.75
N ILE A 35 -7.44 -1.48 -4.50
CA ILE A 35 -7.57 -1.21 -5.93
C ILE A 35 -7.62 -2.51 -6.74
N LEU A 36 -6.67 -3.43 -6.53
CA LEU A 36 -6.56 -4.64 -7.36
C LEU A 36 -7.45 -5.79 -6.89
N HIS A 37 -7.70 -5.93 -5.59
CA HIS A 37 -8.49 -7.06 -5.06
C HIS A 37 -9.93 -6.69 -4.76
N HIS A 38 -10.18 -5.47 -4.27
CA HIS A 38 -11.54 -4.98 -4.01
C HIS A 38 -12.13 -4.17 -5.17
N GLY A 39 -11.34 -3.85 -6.21
CA GLY A 39 -11.81 -3.14 -7.40
C GLY A 39 -12.18 -1.67 -7.15
N LEU A 40 -11.66 -1.05 -6.08
CA LEU A 40 -11.89 0.37 -5.83
C LEU A 40 -11.09 1.21 -6.83
N SER A 41 -11.68 2.33 -7.25
CA SER A 41 -10.95 3.34 -8.02
C SER A 41 -10.10 4.22 -7.08
N PRO A 42 -8.99 4.82 -7.57
CA PRO A 42 -8.19 5.75 -6.79
C PRO A 42 -9.01 6.90 -6.18
N GLU A 43 -10.00 7.44 -6.91
CA GLU A 43 -10.87 8.50 -6.41
C GLU A 43 -11.73 8.04 -5.23
N GLU A 44 -12.29 6.82 -5.31
CA GLU A 44 -13.06 6.22 -4.22
C GLU A 44 -12.19 6.01 -2.97
N LEU A 45 -10.91 5.67 -3.17
CA LEU A 45 -9.97 5.50 -2.07
C LEU A 45 -9.73 6.84 -1.36
N VAL A 46 -9.54 7.94 -2.10
CA VAL A 46 -9.40 9.30 -1.53
C VAL A 46 -10.67 9.72 -0.79
N THR A 47 -11.85 9.45 -1.36
CA THR A 47 -13.13 9.75 -0.71
C THR A 47 -13.26 9.02 0.64
N ARG A 48 -12.81 7.76 0.73
CA ARG A 48 -12.85 6.97 1.98
C ARG A 48 -11.74 7.36 2.96
N PHE A 49 -10.58 7.75 2.45
CA PHE A 49 -9.41 8.11 3.23
C PHE A 49 -8.95 9.53 2.84
N PRO A 50 -9.59 10.58 3.37
CA PRO A 50 -9.35 11.96 2.96
C PRO A 50 -7.96 12.51 3.33
N HIS A 51 -7.17 11.73 4.07
CA HIS A 51 -5.76 12.01 4.37
C HIS A 51 -4.80 11.48 3.29
N LEU A 52 -5.32 10.71 2.32
CA LEU A 52 -4.60 10.30 1.12
C LEU A 52 -4.96 11.23 -0.03
N ASN A 53 -4.01 11.45 -0.94
CA ASN A 53 -4.26 12.13 -2.20
C ASN A 53 -4.01 11.21 -3.40
N LEU A 54 -4.53 11.59 -4.56
CA LEU A 54 -4.38 10.81 -5.80
C LEU A 54 -2.91 10.60 -6.18
N ALA A 55 -2.04 11.60 -6.01
CA ALA A 55 -0.63 11.47 -6.33
C ALA A 55 0.06 10.39 -5.49
N GLN A 56 -0.19 10.36 -4.17
CA GLN A 56 0.31 9.32 -3.27
C GLN A 56 -0.19 7.92 -3.64
N ILE A 57 -1.46 7.82 -4.06
CA ILE A 57 -2.04 6.54 -4.48
C ILE A 57 -1.40 6.04 -5.76
N HIS A 58 -1.22 6.91 -6.75
CA HIS A 58 -0.56 6.55 -8.01
C HIS A 58 0.92 6.24 -7.80
N ASP A 59 1.62 6.97 -6.92
CA ASP A 59 3.01 6.68 -6.54
C ASP A 59 3.11 5.31 -5.84
N ALA A 60 2.17 5.00 -4.94
CA ALA A 60 2.08 3.68 -4.29
C ALA A 60 1.86 2.54 -5.30
N LEU A 61 1.00 2.75 -6.30
CA LEU A 61 0.80 1.79 -7.39
C LEU A 61 2.04 1.64 -8.25
N ALA A 62 2.72 2.74 -8.58
CA ALA A 62 3.96 2.70 -9.34
C ALA A 62 5.05 1.93 -8.56
N TYR A 63 5.19 2.18 -7.26
CA TYR A 63 6.09 1.44 -6.37
C TYR A 63 5.76 -0.05 -6.35
N TYR A 64 4.47 -0.40 -6.29
CA TYR A 64 4.03 -1.78 -6.39
C TYR A 64 4.48 -2.42 -7.70
N TYR A 65 4.28 -1.76 -8.85
CA TYR A 65 4.70 -2.33 -10.14
C TYR A 65 6.22 -2.49 -10.27
N ASP A 66 7.01 -1.62 -9.64
CA ASP A 66 8.48 -1.76 -9.58
C ASP A 66 8.96 -2.86 -8.61
N ASN A 67 8.14 -3.25 -7.62
CA ASN A 67 8.51 -4.16 -6.53
C ASN A 67 7.42 -5.22 -6.27
N ARG A 68 6.77 -5.73 -7.32
CA ARG A 68 5.55 -6.54 -7.21
C ARG A 68 5.72 -7.75 -6.32
N ASP A 69 6.79 -8.51 -6.49
CA ASP A 69 7.05 -9.73 -5.71
C ASP A 69 7.13 -9.46 -4.21
N GLU A 70 7.85 -8.40 -3.82
CA GLU A 70 7.99 -8.01 -2.41
C GLU A 70 6.63 -7.64 -1.79
N ILE A 71 5.87 -6.78 -2.46
CA ILE A 71 4.55 -6.36 -1.96
C ILE A 71 3.54 -7.51 -2.01
N GLN A 72 3.65 -8.41 -2.98
CA GLN A 72 2.76 -9.57 -3.07
C GLN A 72 3.02 -10.56 -1.94
N GLN A 73 4.29 -10.79 -1.57
CA GLN A 73 4.66 -11.57 -0.39
C GLN A 73 4.14 -10.91 0.89
N ASP A 74 4.31 -9.60 1.02
CA ASP A 74 3.83 -8.83 2.17
C ASP A 74 2.28 -8.84 2.28
N LEU A 75 1.58 -8.78 1.14
CA LEU A 75 0.13 -8.96 1.05
C LEU A 75 -0.31 -10.34 1.53
N ASP A 76 0.36 -11.41 1.07
CA ASP A 76 0.04 -12.79 1.45
C ASP A 76 0.26 -13.01 2.95
N ALA A 77 1.44 -12.62 3.46
CA ALA A 77 1.79 -12.73 4.87
C ALA A 77 0.84 -11.94 5.79
N ASN A 78 0.38 -10.76 5.37
CA ASN A 78 -0.56 -9.96 6.16
C ASN A 78 -2.02 -10.44 6.03
N ARG A 79 -2.41 -11.06 4.90
CA ARG A 79 -3.75 -11.62 4.72
C ARG A 79 -4.01 -12.74 5.72
N GLU A 80 -3.00 -13.56 5.99
CA GLU A 80 -3.05 -14.61 7.00
C GLU A 80 -3.25 -14.06 8.43
N GLN A 81 -2.68 -12.89 8.72
CA GLN A 81 -2.81 -12.25 10.04
C GLN A 81 -4.22 -11.68 10.26
N HIS A 82 -4.86 -11.11 9.24
CA HIS A 82 -6.22 -10.56 9.35
C HIS A 82 -7.29 -11.66 9.44
N VAL A 83 -7.09 -12.80 8.76
CA VAL A 83 -7.98 -13.98 8.86
C VAL A 83 -7.93 -14.59 10.26
N ARG A 84 -6.76 -14.57 10.93
CA ARG A 84 -6.60 -15.08 12.30
C ARG A 84 -7.23 -14.20 13.38
N GLN A 85 -7.55 -12.94 13.09
CA GLN A 85 -8.12 -11.99 14.06
C GLN A 85 -9.65 -11.83 13.98
N ARG A 86 -10.33 -12.60 13.12
CA ARG A 86 -11.80 -12.67 13.15
C ARG A 86 -12.20 -13.77 14.15
N PRO A 87 -12.82 -13.43 15.31
CA PRO A 87 -13.37 -14.41 16.24
C PRO A 87 -14.56 -15.16 15.62
#